data_AF-A0A502HBJ3-F1
#
_entry.id   AF-A0A502HBJ3-F1
#
_cell.length_a   1.000
_cell.length_b   1.000
_cell.length_c   1.000
_cell.angle_alpha   90.00
_cell.angle_beta   90.00
_cell.angle_gamma   90.00
#
_symmetry.space_group_name_H-M   'P 1'
#
loop_
_entity.id
_entity.type
_entity.pdbx_description
1 polymer ?
#
loop_
_entity_poly.entity_id
_entity_poly.type
_entity_poly.pdbx_seq_one_letter_code
_entity_poly.pdbx_strand_id
1 'polypeptide(L)'
;MKWLAQLRAWWRGPAALPPRTYSDPLDYALQYCLHPPPGGLPALPGTWQAAFPALTAAAATAVQQELLALQALALDLGSCVNQGQMTSADAYNRLWAAYPRLDRRNLGALLLQAFMGTR
;
A
#
# COMPACT_ATOMS: atom_id res chain seq x y z
N MET A 1 -5.02 4.38 24.11
CA MET A 1 -4.39 5.17 23.01
C MET A 1 -2.90 4.84 22.74
N LYS A 2 -2.33 3.73 23.26
CA LYS A 2 -0.90 3.40 23.10
C LYS A 2 -0.52 2.82 21.72
N TRP A 3 -1.49 2.29 20.98
CA TRP A 3 -1.26 1.55 19.73
C TRP A 3 -1.05 2.46 18.50
N LEU A 4 -1.80 3.56 18.40
CA LEU A 4 -1.56 4.62 17.39
C LEU A 4 -0.14 5.19 17.48
N ALA A 5 0.44 5.22 18.69
CA ALA A 5 1.82 5.63 18.92
C ALA A 5 2.84 4.55 18.50
N GLN A 6 2.54 3.26 18.68
CA GLN A 6 3.36 2.16 18.18
C GLN A 6 3.39 2.10 16.64
N LEU A 7 2.24 2.29 16.00
CA LEU A 7 2.14 2.38 14.54
C LEU A 7 2.85 3.61 13.97
N ARG A 8 2.71 4.77 14.62
CA ARG A 8 3.48 5.97 14.26
C ARG A 8 4.99 5.77 14.46
N ALA A 9 5.41 5.01 15.47
CA ALA A 9 6.81 4.70 15.70
C ALA A 9 7.38 3.77 14.62
N TRP A 10 6.58 2.81 14.12
CA TRP A 10 6.94 1.98 12.96
C TRP A 10 7.01 2.77 11.65
N TRP A 11 6.35 3.93 11.58
CA TRP A 11 6.22 4.78 10.39
C TRP A 11 7.31 5.88 10.26
N ARG A 12 8.09 6.20 11.30
CA ARG A 12 9.16 7.23 11.26
C ARG A 12 10.46 6.74 10.61
N GLY A 13 10.39 6.13 9.42
CA GLY A 13 11.54 5.89 8.54
C GLY A 13 11.63 6.96 7.43
N PRO A 14 12.82 7.33 6.94
CA PRO A 14 12.96 8.41 5.97
C PRO A 14 12.38 8.02 4.59
N ALA A 15 11.83 9.04 3.92
CA ALA A 15 11.60 9.25 2.48
C ALA A 15 11.23 8.05 1.58
N ALA A 16 10.31 8.30 0.64
CA ALA A 16 10.02 7.41 -0.48
C ALA A 16 11.30 6.79 -1.04
N LEU A 17 11.44 5.47 -0.92
CA LEU A 17 12.56 4.74 -1.52
C LEU A 17 12.60 5.07 -3.02
N PRO A 18 13.77 5.37 -3.59
CA PRO A 18 13.88 5.68 -5.01
C PRO A 18 13.35 4.49 -5.86
N PRO A 19 12.80 4.74 -7.07
CA PRO A 19 12.24 3.68 -7.93
C PRO A 19 13.18 2.49 -8.16
N ARG A 20 14.50 2.75 -8.15
CA ARG A 20 15.57 1.78 -8.43
C ARG A 20 15.81 0.75 -7.33
N THR A 21 15.19 0.89 -6.16
CA THR A 21 15.28 -0.12 -5.08
C THR A 21 14.13 -1.12 -5.09
N TYR A 22 13.11 -0.92 -5.91
CA TYR A 22 11.97 -1.84 -6.02
C TYR A 22 12.21 -2.88 -7.10
N SER A 23 12.10 -4.15 -6.74
CA SER A 23 12.09 -5.28 -7.67
C SER A 23 10.68 -5.63 -8.17
N ASP A 24 9.65 -5.26 -7.41
CA ASP A 24 8.25 -5.56 -7.74
C ASP A 24 7.48 -4.26 -8.12
N PRO A 25 6.90 -4.18 -9.34
CA PRO A 25 6.13 -3.04 -9.81
C PRO A 25 4.90 -2.70 -8.95
N LEU A 26 4.25 -3.69 -8.33
CA LEU A 26 3.10 -3.48 -7.45
C LEU A 26 3.53 -2.84 -6.13
N ASP A 27 4.68 -3.23 -5.57
CA ASP A 27 5.21 -2.63 -4.34
C ASP A 27 5.65 -1.17 -4.56
N TYR A 28 6.25 -0.88 -5.72
CA TYR A 28 6.51 0.50 -6.14
C TYR A 28 5.22 1.31 -6.29
N ALA A 29 4.21 0.75 -6.94
CA ALA A 29 2.94 1.42 -7.15
C ALA A 29 2.22 1.71 -5.81
N LEU A 30 2.28 0.77 -4.88
CA LEU A 30 1.76 0.93 -3.53
C LEU A 30 2.50 2.05 -2.78
N GLN A 31 3.84 2.04 -2.77
CA GLN A 31 4.64 3.11 -2.17
C GLN A 31 4.28 4.47 -2.75
N TYR A 32 4.13 4.56 -4.08
CA TYR A 32 3.78 5.80 -4.77
C TYR A 32 2.40 6.33 -4.31
N CYS A 33 1.42 5.45 -4.14
CA CYS A 33 0.11 5.85 -3.62
C CYS A 33 0.15 6.28 -2.15
N LEU A 34 0.96 5.62 -1.32
CA LEU A 34 1.10 5.97 0.09
C LEU A 34 1.87 7.28 0.30
N HIS A 35 2.80 7.57 -0.61
CA HIS A 35 3.72 8.69 -0.55
C HIS A 35 3.87 9.36 -1.92
N PRO A 36 2.83 10.03 -2.44
CA PRO A 36 2.90 10.67 -3.73
C PRO A 36 3.96 11.79 -3.70
N PRO A 37 4.85 11.87 -4.71
CA PRO A 37 5.82 12.96 -4.77
C PRO A 37 5.12 14.32 -4.89
N PRO A 38 5.72 15.41 -4.40
CA PRO A 38 5.17 16.75 -4.57
C PRO A 38 5.05 17.09 -6.06
N GLY A 39 3.84 17.45 -6.52
CA GLY A 39 3.54 17.62 -7.94
C GLY A 39 3.42 16.30 -8.73
N GLY A 40 3.37 15.17 -8.03
CA GLY A 40 3.30 13.84 -8.61
C GLY A 40 2.06 13.66 -9.49
N LEU A 41 2.29 13.06 -10.66
CA LEU A 41 1.22 12.63 -11.55
C LEU A 41 0.32 11.61 -10.83
N PRO A 42 -0.97 11.53 -11.20
CA PRO A 42 -1.85 10.50 -10.67
C PRO A 42 -1.28 9.09 -10.89
N ALA A 43 -1.56 8.20 -9.94
CA ALA A 43 -1.19 6.78 -9.99
C ALA A 43 -1.92 6.09 -11.15
N LEU A 44 -1.32 6.16 -12.35
CA LEU A 44 -1.84 5.63 -13.60
C LEU A 44 -0.89 4.58 -14.18
N PRO A 45 -1.36 3.69 -15.07
CA PRO A 45 -0.52 2.70 -15.73
C PRO A 45 0.79 3.27 -16.33
N GLY A 46 0.73 4.46 -16.94
CA GLY A 46 1.91 5.13 -17.50
C GLY A 46 2.99 5.47 -16.48
N THR A 47 2.63 5.72 -15.22
CA THR A 47 3.57 5.97 -14.12
C THR A 47 4.41 4.72 -13.82
N TRP A 48 3.79 3.53 -13.90
CA TRP A 48 4.46 2.25 -13.68
C TRP A 48 5.38 1.90 -14.84
N GLN A 49 4.94 2.15 -16.07
CA GLN A 49 5.77 1.93 -17.27
C GLN A 49 6.99 2.85 -17.31
N ALA A 50 6.85 4.10 -16.86
CA ALA A 50 7.98 5.02 -16.77
C ALA A 50 9.03 4.56 -15.72
N ALA A 51 8.57 3.99 -14.60
CA ALA A 51 9.45 3.44 -13.56
C ALA A 51 10.06 2.08 -13.95
N PHE A 52 9.33 1.28 -14.73
CA PHE A 52 9.74 -0.04 -15.20
C PHE A 52 9.62 -0.11 -16.73
N PRO A 53 10.64 0.32 -17.50
CA PRO A 53 10.56 0.39 -18.96
C PRO A 53 10.32 -0.95 -19.66
N ALA A 54 10.68 -2.06 -19.01
CA ALA A 54 10.41 -3.42 -19.51
C ALA A 54 8.95 -3.84 -19.37
N LEU A 55 8.11 -3.03 -18.70
CA LEU A 55 6.74 -3.35 -18.36
C LEU A 55 5.80 -2.95 -19.50
N THR A 56 5.12 -3.94 -20.08
CA THR A 56 4.17 -3.71 -21.17
C THR A 56 2.94 -2.93 -20.66
N ALA A 57 2.19 -2.30 -21.58
CA ALA A 57 0.97 -1.56 -21.21
C ALA A 57 -0.09 -2.47 -20.56
N ALA A 58 -0.17 -3.73 -21.01
CA ALA A 58 -1.04 -4.74 -20.41
C ALA A 58 -0.60 -5.08 -18.98
N ALA A 59 0.70 -5.28 -18.74
CA ALA A 59 1.24 -5.53 -17.41
C ALA A 59 1.05 -4.33 -16.47
N ALA A 60 1.17 -3.10 -17.00
CA ALA A 60 0.95 -1.89 -16.21
C ALA A 60 -0.51 -1.73 -15.79
N THR A 61 -1.43 -2.08 -16.70
CA THR A 61 -2.86 -2.13 -16.38
C THR A 61 -3.15 -3.22 -15.36
N ALA A 62 -2.51 -4.40 -15.46
CA ALA A 62 -2.65 -5.45 -14.46
C ALA A 62 -2.17 -5.00 -13.07
N VAL A 63 -1.01 -4.35 -12.97
CA VAL A 63 -0.51 -3.74 -11.73
C VAL A 63 -1.52 -2.75 -11.15
N GLN A 64 -2.14 -1.92 -12.00
CA GLN A 64 -3.17 -0.99 -11.57
C GLN A 64 -4.40 -1.71 -10.98
N GLN A 65 -4.87 -2.78 -11.63
CA GLN A 65 -6.02 -3.55 -11.15
C GLN A 65 -5.69 -4.29 -9.84
N GLU A 66 -4.50 -4.88 -9.74
CA GLU A 66 -4.02 -5.51 -8.50
C GLU A 66 -3.92 -4.50 -7.36
N LEU A 67 -3.43 -3.28 -7.63
CA LEU A 67 -3.35 -2.22 -6.64
C LEU A 67 -4.73 -1.78 -6.13
N LEU A 68 -5.71 -1.64 -7.04
CA LEU A 68 -7.08 -1.31 -6.66
C LEU A 68 -7.72 -2.41 -5.81
N ALA A 69 -7.52 -3.68 -6.19
CA ALA A 69 -7.98 -4.82 -5.41
C ALA A 69 -7.36 -4.85 -4.01
N LEU A 70 -6.05 -4.58 -3.91
CA LEU A 70 -5.34 -4.48 -2.64
C LEU A 70 -5.89 -3.36 -1.75
N GLN A 71 -6.14 -2.17 -2.31
CA GLN A 71 -6.72 -1.04 -1.58
C GLN A 71 -8.14 -1.35 -1.09
N ALA A 72 -8.97 -1.97 -1.93
CA ALA A 72 -10.32 -2.40 -1.55
C ALA A 72 -10.28 -3.41 -0.39
N LEU A 73 -9.39 -4.40 -0.46
CA LEU A 73 -9.19 -5.37 0.62
C LEU A 73 -8.74 -4.67 1.92
N ALA A 74 -7.79 -3.74 1.84
CA ALA A 74 -7.34 -3.01 3.01
C ALA A 74 -8.44 -2.14 3.64
N LEU A 75 -9.30 -1.53 2.83
CA LEU A 75 -10.47 -0.76 3.27
C LEU A 75 -11.50 -1.65 3.97
N ASP A 76 -11.83 -2.80 3.39
CA ASP A 76 -12.74 -3.78 3.98
C ASP A 76 -12.23 -4.27 5.34
N LEU A 77 -10.95 -4.68 5.40
CA LEU A 77 -10.30 -5.09 6.65
C LEU A 77 -10.26 -3.95 7.67
N GLY A 78 -9.96 -2.72 7.24
CA GLY A 78 -10.00 -1.53 8.09
C GLY A 78 -11.38 -1.26 8.68
N SER A 79 -12.44 -1.47 7.89
CA SER A 79 -13.84 -1.36 8.32
C SER A 79 -14.18 -2.44 9.36
N CYS A 80 -13.80 -3.70 9.14
CA CYS A 80 -14.00 -4.78 10.12
C CYS A 80 -13.30 -4.49 11.46
N VAL A 81 -12.09 -3.91 11.44
CA VAL A 81 -11.39 -3.49 12.65
C VAL A 81 -12.15 -2.36 13.35
N ASN A 82 -12.63 -1.36 12.61
CA ASN A 82 -13.42 -0.25 13.16
C ASN A 82 -14.74 -0.72 13.79
N GLN A 83 -15.37 -1.73 13.21
CA GLN A 83 -16.59 -2.35 13.73
C GLN A 83 -16.34 -3.32 14.90
N GLY A 84 -15.08 -3.52 15.30
CA GLY A 84 -14.71 -4.46 16.37
C GLY A 84 -14.88 -5.94 16.01
N GLN A 85 -15.04 -6.27 14.73
CA GLN A 85 -15.22 -7.64 14.24
C GLN A 85 -13.90 -8.44 14.20
N MET A 86 -12.77 -7.74 14.14
CA MET A 86 -11.43 -8.36 14.18
C MET A 86 -10.40 -7.41 14.78
N THR A 87 -9.25 -7.96 15.16
CA THR A 87 -8.13 -7.14 15.63
C THR A 87 -7.33 -6.58 14.45
N SER A 88 -6.63 -5.45 14.66
CA SER A 88 -5.74 -4.89 13.64
C SER A 88 -4.58 -5.83 13.28
N ALA A 89 -4.16 -6.70 14.20
CA ALA A 89 -3.14 -7.71 13.94
C ALA A 89 -3.67 -8.80 12.99
N ASP A 90 -4.91 -9.23 13.18
CA ASP A 90 -5.57 -10.18 12.28
C ASP A 90 -5.77 -9.59 10.89
N ALA A 91 -6.21 -8.33 10.83
CA ALA A 91 -6.33 -7.59 9.57
C ALA A 91 -5.00 -7.51 8.82
N TYR A 92 -3.92 -7.13 9.51
CA TYR A 92 -2.58 -7.12 8.91
C TYR A 92 -2.13 -8.51 8.45
N ASN A 93 -2.33 -9.55 9.25
CA ASN A 93 -1.95 -10.91 8.90
C ASN A 93 -2.73 -11.43 7.68
N ARG A 94 -4.02 -11.09 7.55
CA ARG A 94 -4.83 -11.42 6.36
C ARG A 94 -4.33 -10.68 5.12
N LEU A 95 -4.00 -9.40 5.24
CA LEU A 95 -3.46 -8.60 4.15
C LEU A 95 -2.09 -9.12 3.70
N TRP A 96 -1.21 -9.45 4.65
CA TRP A 96 0.09 -10.08 4.40
C TRP A 96 -0.04 -11.45 3.75
N ALA A 97 -0.99 -12.28 4.20
CA ALA A 97 -1.23 -13.60 3.62
C ALA A 97 -1.71 -13.52 2.16
N ALA A 98 -2.49 -12.50 1.81
CA ALA A 98 -2.94 -12.26 0.43
C ALA A 98 -1.80 -11.75 -0.46
N TYR A 99 -0.89 -10.93 0.07
CA TYR A 99 0.20 -10.32 -0.69
C TYR A 99 1.57 -10.46 0.01
N PRO A 100 2.08 -11.70 0.18
CA PRO A 100 3.29 -11.96 0.98
C PRO A 100 4.59 -11.46 0.34
N ARG A 101 4.52 -11.05 -0.94
CA ARG A 101 5.64 -10.51 -1.71
C ARG A 101 5.87 -9.01 -1.50
N LEU A 102 4.88 -8.29 -0.97
CA LEU A 102 4.96 -6.83 -0.81
C LEU A 102 5.76 -6.47 0.44
N ASP A 103 6.23 -5.22 0.53
CA ASP A 103 6.94 -4.80 1.74
C ASP A 103 5.97 -4.67 2.93
N ARG A 104 6.38 -5.19 4.09
CA ARG A 104 5.58 -5.18 5.32
C ARG A 104 5.20 -3.77 5.76
N ARG A 105 6.09 -2.79 5.57
CA ARG A 105 5.83 -1.39 5.93
C ARG A 105 4.77 -0.78 5.03
N ASN A 106 4.81 -1.08 3.73
CA ASN A 106 3.81 -0.61 2.78
C ASN A 106 2.42 -1.16 3.12
N LEU A 107 2.33 -2.46 3.42
CA LEU A 107 1.08 -3.08 3.84
C LEU A 107 0.56 -2.52 5.17
N GLY A 108 1.45 -2.29 6.14
CA GLY A 108 1.09 -1.66 7.42
C GLY A 108 0.59 -0.21 7.25
N ALA A 109 1.25 0.57 6.40
CA ALA A 109 0.86 1.95 6.10
C ALA A 109 -0.48 2.02 5.35
N LEU A 110 -0.71 1.11 4.39
CA LEU A 110 -1.99 1.00 3.68
C LEU A 110 -3.14 0.72 4.64
N LEU A 111 -2.98 -0.28 5.52
CA LEU A 111 -4.01 -0.62 6.50
C LEU A 111 -4.27 0.52 7.49
N LEU A 112 -3.22 1.26 7.88
CA LEU A 112 -3.37 2.46 8.72
C LEU A 112 -4.15 3.56 8.00
N GLN A 113 -3.84 3.86 6.73
CA GLN A 113 -4.60 4.84 5.94
C GLN A 113 -6.06 4.42 5.78
N ALA A 114 -6.31 3.16 5.46
CA ALA A 114 -7.66 2.61 5.35
C ALA A 114 -8.46 2.77 6.66
N PHE A 115 -7.84 2.50 7.80
CA PHE A 115 -8.46 2.69 9.12
C PHE A 115 -8.75 4.16 9.45
N MET A 116 -7.85 5.07 9.07
CA MET A 116 -8.06 6.51 9.31
C MET A 116 -9.09 7.13 8.35
N GLY A 117 -9.17 6.64 7.12
CA GLY A 117 -10.12 7.13 6.10
C GLY A 117 -11.56 6.60 6.26
N THR A 118 -11.76 5.59 7.10
CA THR A 118 -13.09 5.01 7.41
C THR A 118 -13.71 5.60 8.69
N ARG A 119 -13.17 6.71 9.20
CA ARG A 119 -13.67 7.46 10.37
C ARG A 119 -14.58 8.62 10.01
#